data_AF-A0AA37W6N0-F1
#
_entry.id   AF-A0AA37W6N0-F1
#
_cell.length_a   1.000
_cell.length_b   1.000
_cell.length_c   1.000
_cell.angle_alpha   90.00
_cell.angle_beta   90.00
_cell.angle_gamma   90.00
#
_symmetry.space_group_name_H-M   'P 1'
#
loop_
_entity.id
_entity.type
_entity.pdbx_description
1 polymer ?
#
loop_
_entity_poly.entity_id
_entity_poly.type
_entity_poly.pdbx_seq_one_letter_code
_entity_poly.pdbx_strand_id
1 'polypeptide(L)'
;MKKTYPSQKTFTSTYLFSHWFSCLLLAAGISVSVPTYAQDARAQNYLEQAEFEMAKSEQSVDALNRFIETYPASRWRANAEYERDRLAYTQAAQQGTSAAVQAFIDAHPDSAWLPNAHFMLNRLKKDETARRGSASSSVASDESTNNTPKEKPSRYKKPESNRDQDRVTRALSIYGDRRAEKQRLKDEKRKEQQEEAKKRDACGRLKDSIRRLGERVVWYNLDDQGNRQYVSDDTVSQTRERLTRQYQKECG
;
A
#
# COMPACT_ATOMS: atom_id res chain seq x y z
N MET A 1 37.87 22.17 5.88
CA MET A 1 38.03 22.28 4.41
C MET A 1 36.67 22.17 3.74
N LYS A 2 36.13 23.28 3.20
CA LYS A 2 34.81 23.33 2.56
C LYS A 2 34.94 22.87 1.11
N LYS A 3 34.26 21.79 0.72
CA LYS A 3 34.18 21.33 -0.67
C LYS A 3 33.03 22.07 -1.36
N THR A 4 33.36 22.99 -2.26
CA THR A 4 32.44 23.62 -3.20
C THR A 4 32.32 22.75 -4.44
N TYR A 5 31.09 22.39 -4.83
CA TYR A 5 30.81 21.65 -6.06
C TYR A 5 30.47 22.63 -7.20
N PRO A 6 30.95 22.38 -8.44
CA PRO A 6 30.65 23.25 -9.56
C PRO A 6 29.21 23.08 -10.07
N SER A 7 28.62 24.23 -10.39
CA SER A 7 27.28 24.46 -10.94
C SER A 7 27.06 23.72 -12.27
N GLN A 8 25.90 23.06 -12.40
CA GLN A 8 25.48 22.39 -13.62
C GLN A 8 25.03 23.41 -14.68
N LYS A 9 25.63 23.32 -15.87
CA LYS A 9 25.25 24.11 -17.04
C LYS A 9 23.96 23.56 -17.64
N THR A 10 23.01 24.45 -17.86
CA THR A 10 21.74 24.20 -18.56
C THR A 10 22.01 23.87 -20.02
N PHE A 11 21.54 22.71 -20.48
CA PHE A 11 21.59 22.28 -21.87
C PHE A 11 20.26 22.66 -22.53
N THR A 12 20.19 23.86 -23.10
CA THR A 12 19.09 24.25 -23.99
C THR A 12 19.31 23.56 -25.34
N SER A 13 18.73 22.38 -25.50
CA SER A 13 18.70 21.64 -26.76
C SER A 13 17.70 22.29 -27.69
N THR A 14 18.21 23.04 -28.66
CA THR A 14 17.46 23.65 -29.75
C THR A 14 16.87 22.56 -30.65
N TYR A 15 15.55 22.45 -30.58
CA TYR A 15 14.70 22.01 -31.68
C TYR A 15 15.11 22.76 -32.94
N LEU A 16 15.37 22.06 -34.05
CA LEU A 16 15.23 22.48 -35.47
C LEU A 16 16.07 21.58 -36.40
N PHE A 17 15.70 20.31 -36.49
CA PHE A 17 16.02 19.39 -37.59
C PHE A 17 14.84 18.41 -37.59
N SER A 18 14.06 18.14 -38.64
CA SER A 18 14.17 18.45 -40.05
C SER A 18 12.87 17.96 -40.70
N HIS A 19 12.05 18.87 -41.22
CA HIS A 19 10.84 18.59 -42.00
C HIS A 19 11.15 18.23 -43.47
N TRP A 20 12.05 17.28 -43.74
CA TRP A 20 12.53 16.99 -45.10
C TRP A 20 12.58 15.49 -45.44
N PHE A 21 11.64 14.69 -44.93
CA PHE A 21 11.42 13.32 -45.41
C PHE A 21 9.91 13.06 -45.60
N SER A 22 9.33 13.74 -46.58
CA SER A 22 7.99 13.47 -47.08
C SER A 22 7.95 13.72 -48.59
N CYS A 23 8.59 12.83 -49.35
CA CYS A 23 8.33 12.61 -50.78
C CYS A 23 9.23 11.50 -51.32
N LEU A 24 8.80 10.24 -51.19
CA LEU A 24 8.94 9.15 -52.18
C LEU A 24 8.68 7.81 -51.47
N LEU A 25 7.44 7.31 -51.51
CA LEU A 25 7.13 5.88 -51.43
C LEU A 25 5.63 5.69 -51.71
N LEU A 26 5.26 6.01 -52.95
CA LEU A 26 4.01 5.55 -53.58
C LEU A 26 4.44 4.60 -54.70
N ALA A 27 3.89 3.38 -54.66
CA ALA A 27 3.99 2.28 -55.64
C ALA A 27 4.79 1.03 -55.21
N ALA A 28 4.46 0.46 -54.05
CA ALA A 28 4.48 -0.98 -53.89
C ALA A 28 3.38 -1.35 -52.88
N GLY A 29 2.38 -2.11 -53.31
CA GLY A 29 1.29 -2.62 -52.46
C GLY A 29 1.75 -3.69 -51.47
N ILE A 30 2.87 -3.46 -50.78
CA ILE A 30 3.34 -4.29 -49.70
C ILE A 30 2.51 -3.88 -48.48
N SER A 31 1.42 -4.61 -48.24
CA SER A 31 0.74 -4.61 -46.96
C SER A 31 1.71 -5.22 -45.93
N VAL A 32 2.66 -4.42 -45.44
CA VAL A 32 3.44 -4.77 -44.27
C VAL A 32 2.43 -4.73 -43.13
N SER A 33 1.83 -5.87 -42.82
CA SER A 33 1.27 -6.08 -41.49
C SER A 33 2.45 -5.95 -40.54
N VAL A 34 2.74 -4.73 -40.11
CA VAL A 34 3.61 -4.50 -38.97
C VAL A 34 2.96 -5.36 -37.90
N PRO A 35 3.60 -6.44 -37.42
CA PRO A 35 3.03 -7.20 -36.32
C PRO A 35 2.89 -6.16 -35.21
N THR A 36 1.66 -5.72 -34.96
CA THR A 36 1.33 -4.87 -33.83
C THR A 36 1.90 -5.64 -32.68
N TYR A 37 2.98 -5.07 -32.11
CA TYR A 37 3.76 -5.65 -31.03
C TYR A 37 2.75 -6.37 -30.15
N ALA A 38 2.77 -7.69 -30.13
CA ALA A 38 2.20 -8.44 -29.05
C ALA A 38 3.05 -8.00 -27.86
N GLN A 39 2.72 -6.83 -27.31
CA GLN A 39 3.26 -6.32 -26.08
C GLN A 39 3.08 -7.48 -25.13
N ASP A 40 4.20 -8.01 -24.65
CA ASP A 40 4.24 -9.17 -23.78
C ASP A 40 3.09 -9.02 -22.78
N ALA A 41 2.08 -9.89 -22.85
CA ALA A 41 0.88 -9.76 -22.03
C ALA A 41 1.22 -9.68 -20.53
N ARG A 42 2.44 -10.14 -20.16
CA ARG A 42 3.04 -9.96 -18.85
C ARG A 42 3.39 -8.50 -18.57
N ALA A 43 4.05 -7.80 -19.50
CA ALA A 43 4.42 -6.40 -19.37
C ALA A 43 3.18 -5.49 -19.24
N GLN A 44 2.15 -5.73 -20.06
CA GLN A 44 0.87 -5.02 -19.91
C GLN A 44 0.25 -5.28 -18.53
N ASN A 45 0.28 -6.53 -18.07
CA ASN A 45 -0.27 -6.86 -16.77
C ASN A 45 0.48 -6.22 -15.59
N TYR A 46 1.81 -6.11 -15.65
CA TYR A 46 2.60 -5.43 -14.63
C TYR A 46 2.29 -3.93 -14.59
N LEU A 47 2.08 -3.31 -15.75
CA LEU A 47 1.69 -1.90 -15.83
C LEU A 47 0.30 -1.69 -15.23
N GLU A 48 -0.69 -2.49 -15.63
CA GLU A 48 -2.03 -2.44 -15.04
C GLU A 48 -2.03 -2.68 -13.53
N GLN A 49 -1.19 -3.60 -13.05
CA GLN A 49 -1.05 -3.84 -11.61
C GLN A 49 -0.51 -2.60 -10.89
N ALA A 50 0.51 -1.94 -11.45
CA ALA A 50 1.09 -0.74 -10.86
C ALA A 50 0.08 0.41 -10.82
N GLU A 51 -0.68 0.61 -11.90
CA GLU A 51 -1.75 1.60 -12.00
C GLU A 51 -2.88 1.34 -10.99
N PHE A 52 -3.28 0.08 -10.82
CA PHE A 52 -4.26 -0.31 -9.81
C PHE A 52 -3.76 0.00 -8.39
N GLU A 53 -2.51 -0.39 -8.05
CA GLU A 53 -1.96 -0.13 -6.72
C GLU A 53 -1.80 1.39 -6.46
N MET A 54 -1.48 2.17 -7.49
CA MET A 54 -1.48 3.63 -7.40
C MET A 54 -2.87 4.18 -7.12
N ALA A 55 -3.88 3.80 -7.91
CA ALA A 55 -5.27 4.21 -7.70
C ALA A 55 -5.80 3.82 -6.30
N LYS A 56 -5.45 2.63 -5.82
CA LYS A 56 -5.76 2.17 -4.47
C LYS A 56 -5.05 3.00 -3.40
N SER A 57 -3.79 3.39 -3.62
CA SER A 57 -3.02 4.21 -2.67
C SER A 57 -3.59 5.62 -2.48
N GLU A 58 -4.26 6.17 -3.50
CA GLU A 58 -4.95 7.48 -3.42
C GLU A 58 -6.17 7.45 -2.48
N GLN A 59 -6.70 6.26 -2.14
CA GLN A 59 -7.88 6.10 -1.26
C GLN A 59 -9.10 6.91 -1.72
N SER A 60 -9.28 7.04 -3.04
CA SER A 60 -10.36 7.81 -3.66
C SER A 60 -11.22 6.93 -4.57
N VAL A 61 -12.54 7.14 -4.51
CA VAL A 61 -13.52 6.50 -5.41
C VAL A 61 -13.23 6.90 -6.87
N ASP A 62 -12.88 8.17 -7.10
CA ASP A 62 -12.60 8.69 -8.45
C ASP A 62 -11.33 8.08 -9.06
N ALA A 63 -10.30 7.83 -8.25
CA ALA A 63 -9.07 7.20 -8.71
C ALA A 63 -9.33 5.77 -9.21
N LEU A 64 -10.13 5.01 -8.46
CA LEU A 64 -10.50 3.64 -8.82
C LEU A 64 -11.46 3.61 -10.03
N ASN A 65 -12.38 4.57 -10.13
CA ASN A 65 -13.23 4.71 -11.32
C ASN A 65 -12.39 4.97 -12.58
N ARG A 66 -11.43 5.90 -12.52
CA ARG A 66 -10.51 6.15 -13.63
C ARG A 66 -9.77 4.88 -14.06
N PHE A 67 -9.32 4.07 -13.11
CA PHE A 67 -8.68 2.78 -13.43
C PHE A 67 -9.65 1.82 -14.14
N ILE A 68 -10.87 1.65 -13.62
CA ILE A 68 -11.88 0.75 -14.20
C ILE A 68 -12.27 1.18 -15.63
N GLU A 69 -12.41 2.48 -15.86
CA GLU A 69 -12.72 3.06 -17.18
C GLU A 69 -11.56 2.93 -18.16
N THR A 70 -10.33 3.13 -17.69
CA THR A 70 -9.12 3.07 -18.53
C THR A 70 -8.77 1.62 -18.91
N TYR A 71 -8.99 0.67 -18.00
CA TYR A 71 -8.63 -0.74 -18.18
C TYR A 71 -9.83 -1.69 -18.00
N PRO A 72 -10.86 -1.62 -18.85
CA PRO A 72 -12.12 -2.35 -18.67
C PRO A 72 -11.99 -3.88 -18.79
N ALA A 73 -10.93 -4.36 -19.44
CA ALA A 73 -10.60 -5.78 -19.60
C ALA A 73 -9.47 -6.25 -18.67
N SER A 74 -9.01 -5.41 -17.73
CA SER A 74 -7.94 -5.79 -16.81
C SER A 74 -8.39 -6.93 -15.90
N ARG A 75 -7.45 -7.85 -15.61
CA ARG A 75 -7.66 -8.86 -14.57
C ARG A 75 -7.81 -8.26 -13.16
N TRP A 76 -7.40 -7.01 -12.96
CA TRP A 76 -7.48 -6.29 -11.69
C TRP A 76 -8.79 -5.51 -11.54
N ARG A 77 -9.65 -5.49 -12.56
CA ARG A 77 -10.91 -4.74 -12.54
C ARG A 77 -11.82 -5.13 -11.37
N ALA A 78 -12.01 -6.43 -11.12
CA ALA A 78 -12.86 -6.89 -10.02
C ALA A 78 -12.32 -6.45 -8.65
N ASN A 79 -11.00 -6.43 -8.48
CA ASN A 79 -10.36 -5.88 -7.27
C ASN A 79 -10.59 -4.37 -7.15
N ALA A 80 -10.49 -3.62 -8.25
CA ALA A 80 -10.77 -2.18 -8.25
C ALA A 80 -12.23 -1.86 -7.93
N GLU A 81 -13.19 -2.60 -8.48
CA GLU A 81 -14.62 -2.47 -8.16
C GLU A 81 -14.86 -2.75 -6.67
N TYR A 82 -14.27 -3.82 -6.12
CA TYR A 82 -14.37 -4.14 -4.69
C TYR A 82 -13.81 -3.02 -3.79
N GLU A 83 -12.62 -2.50 -4.11
CA GLU A 83 -11.97 -1.43 -3.34
C GLU A 83 -12.77 -0.11 -3.42
N ARG A 84 -13.29 0.21 -4.61
CA ARG A 84 -14.12 1.39 -4.85
C ARG A 84 -15.37 1.34 -4.01
N ASP A 85 -16.08 0.22 -4.06
CA ASP A 85 -17.32 0.03 -3.33
C ASP A 85 -17.08 0.02 -1.81
N ARG A 86 -15.97 -0.56 -1.34
CA ARG A 86 -15.57 -0.45 0.08
C ARG A 86 -15.46 1.00 0.51
N LEU A 87 -14.75 1.82 -0.28
CA LEU A 87 -14.54 3.23 0.03
C LEU A 87 -15.85 4.01 0.01
N ALA A 88 -16.69 3.82 -1.02
CA ALA A 88 -18.01 4.44 -1.11
C ALA A 88 -18.91 4.06 0.07
N TYR A 89 -18.96 2.79 0.45
CA TYR A 89 -19.67 2.34 1.65
C TYR A 89 -19.10 2.97 2.93
N THR A 90 -17.78 3.02 3.05
CA THR A 90 -17.11 3.60 4.23
C THR A 90 -17.48 5.09 4.38
N GLN A 91 -17.50 5.85 3.28
CA GLN A 91 -17.91 7.25 3.27
C GLN A 91 -19.40 7.41 3.66
N ALA A 92 -20.29 6.59 3.10
CA ALA A 92 -21.71 6.58 3.49
C ALA A 92 -21.91 6.22 4.97
N ALA A 93 -21.15 5.24 5.47
CA ALA A 93 -21.17 4.82 6.86
C ALA A 93 -20.68 5.92 7.82
N GLN A 94 -19.65 6.67 7.42
CA GLN A 94 -19.14 7.81 8.21
C GLN A 94 -20.13 8.95 8.33
N GLN A 95 -20.95 9.20 7.30
CA GLN A 95 -22.03 10.19 7.38
C GLN A 95 -23.11 9.80 8.39
N GLY A 96 -23.31 8.49 8.62
CA GLY A 96 -24.17 7.98 9.67
C GLY A 96 -25.67 8.30 9.48
N THR A 97 -26.09 8.60 8.25
CA THR A 97 -27.50 8.86 7.91
C THR A 97 -28.08 7.72 7.09
N SER A 98 -29.37 7.42 7.28
CA SER A 98 -30.06 6.40 6.48
C SER A 98 -30.06 6.75 4.98
N ALA A 99 -30.16 8.04 4.66
CA ALA A 99 -30.11 8.55 3.29
C ALA A 99 -28.76 8.26 2.59
N ALA A 100 -27.62 8.49 3.27
CA ALA A 100 -26.30 8.23 2.68
C ALA A 100 -26.07 6.74 2.39
N VAL A 101 -26.48 5.88 3.33
CA VAL A 101 -26.36 4.42 3.15
C VAL A 101 -27.30 3.91 2.05
N GLN A 102 -28.52 4.48 1.96
CA GLN A 102 -29.45 4.17 0.87
C GLN A 102 -28.88 4.58 -0.50
N ALA A 103 -28.29 5.78 -0.60
CA ALA A 103 -27.65 6.24 -1.83
C ALA A 103 -26.52 5.31 -2.30
N PHE A 104 -25.74 4.74 -1.37
CA PHE A 104 -24.75 3.72 -1.71
C PHE A 104 -25.39 2.44 -2.27
N ILE A 105 -26.46 1.94 -1.64
CA ILE A 105 -27.18 0.74 -2.10
C ILE A 105 -27.71 0.95 -3.52
N ASP A 106 -28.29 2.13 -3.78
CA ASP A 106 -28.88 2.46 -5.07
C ASP A 106 -27.80 2.63 -6.17
N ALA A 107 -26.65 3.20 -5.82
CA ALA A 107 -25.54 3.43 -6.75
C ALA A 107 -24.71 2.17 -7.05
N HIS A 108 -24.71 1.16 -6.16
CA HIS A 108 -23.87 -0.04 -6.26
C HIS A 108 -24.67 -1.35 -6.06
N PRO A 109 -25.61 -1.68 -6.97
CA PRO A 109 -26.53 -2.82 -6.82
C PRO A 109 -25.86 -4.20 -6.88
N ASP A 110 -24.64 -4.30 -7.39
CA ASP A 110 -23.88 -5.55 -7.50
C ASP A 110 -22.72 -5.64 -6.48
N SER A 111 -22.71 -4.75 -5.48
CA SER A 111 -21.60 -4.66 -4.55
C SER A 111 -21.52 -5.84 -3.58
N ALA A 112 -20.30 -6.34 -3.36
CA ALA A 112 -20.02 -7.28 -2.26
C ALA A 112 -20.30 -6.68 -0.86
N TRP A 113 -20.48 -5.36 -0.75
CA TRP A 113 -20.73 -4.65 0.50
C TRP A 113 -22.22 -4.44 0.82
N LEU A 114 -23.14 -4.87 -0.04
CA LEU A 114 -24.58 -4.75 0.20
C LEU A 114 -25.06 -5.36 1.52
N PRO A 115 -24.60 -6.55 1.98
CA PRO A 115 -25.02 -7.09 3.27
C PRO A 115 -24.72 -6.15 4.44
N ASN A 116 -23.55 -5.50 4.42
CA ASN A 116 -23.15 -4.51 5.42
C ASN A 116 -23.99 -3.24 5.33
N ALA A 117 -24.25 -2.75 4.11
CA ALA A 117 -25.08 -1.57 3.87
C ALA A 117 -26.52 -1.77 4.35
N HIS A 118 -27.16 -2.90 4.02
CA HIS A 118 -28.51 -3.22 4.50
C HIS A 118 -28.57 -3.34 6.02
N PHE A 119 -27.59 -4.01 6.63
CA PHE A 119 -27.50 -4.10 8.09
C PHE A 119 -27.43 -2.70 8.74
N MET A 120 -26.57 -1.83 8.21
CA MET A 120 -26.41 -0.47 8.71
C MET A 120 -27.67 0.38 8.50
N LEU A 121 -28.30 0.30 7.33
CA LEU A 121 -29.54 1.01 7.01
C LEU A 121 -30.67 0.63 7.98
N ASN A 122 -30.86 -0.67 8.23
CA ASN A 122 -31.89 -1.17 9.14
C ASN A 122 -31.67 -0.67 10.57
N ARG A 123 -30.40 -0.65 11.02
CA ARG A 123 -30.04 -0.08 12.31
C ARG A 123 -30.40 1.40 12.39
N LEU A 124 -30.02 2.20 11.38
CA LEU A 124 -30.28 3.64 11.35
C LEU A 124 -31.78 3.97 11.35
N LYS A 125 -32.59 3.25 10.55
CA LYS A 125 -34.05 3.40 10.53
C LYS A 125 -34.68 3.07 11.89
N LYS A 126 -34.18 2.05 12.59
CA LYS A 126 -34.63 1.71 13.94
C LYS A 126 -34.31 2.82 14.93
N ASP A 127 -33.12 3.41 14.85
CA ASP A 127 -32.72 4.51 15.72
C ASP A 127 -33.55 5.78 15.46
N GLU A 128 -33.87 6.08 14.20
CA GLU A 128 -34.73 7.21 13.79
C GLU A 128 -36.17 7.06 14.32
N THR A 129 -36.75 5.87 14.20
CA THR A 129 -38.11 5.58 14.72
C THR A 129 -38.18 5.67 16.23
N ALA A 130 -37.15 5.19 16.95
CA ALA A 130 -37.05 5.33 18.40
C ALA A 130 -37.01 6.82 18.83
N ARG A 131 -36.24 7.65 18.11
CA ARG A 131 -36.17 9.09 18.37
C ARG A 131 -37.50 9.81 18.12
N ARG A 132 -38.19 9.49 17.02
CA ARG A 132 -39.51 10.08 16.71
C ARG A 132 -40.57 9.67 17.73
N GLY A 133 -40.57 8.41 18.17
CA GLY A 133 -41.46 7.91 19.21
C GLY A 133 -41.27 8.61 20.56
N SER A 134 -40.03 8.97 20.92
CA SER A 134 -39.78 9.77 22.13
C SER A 134 -40.21 11.23 22.02
N ALA A 135 -40.16 11.83 20.81
CA ALA A 135 -40.50 13.24 20.61
C ALA A 135 -42.02 13.50 20.54
N SER A 136 -42.81 12.51 20.10
CA SER A 136 -44.28 12.64 20.00
C SER A 136 -45.01 12.53 21.36
N SER A 137 -44.31 12.22 22.45
CA SER A 137 -44.90 12.01 23.79
C SER A 137 -44.84 13.27 24.69
N SER A 138 -44.41 14.42 24.18
CA SER A 138 -44.24 15.65 24.98
C SER A 138 -45.06 16.87 24.53
N VAL A 139 -46.07 16.72 23.66
CA VAL A 139 -46.89 17.85 23.14
C VAL A 139 -48.38 17.68 23.45
N ALA A 140 -48.71 17.20 24.66
CA ALA A 140 -50.07 17.31 25.18
C ALA A 140 -50.02 17.43 26.70
N SER A 141 -50.13 18.66 27.21
CA SER A 141 -50.85 19.09 28.42
C SER A 141 -50.21 20.37 28.97
N ASP A 142 -50.80 21.51 28.62
CA ASP A 142 -50.74 22.73 29.43
C ASP A 142 -52.16 22.98 29.92
N GLU A 143 -52.55 22.28 30.99
CA GLU A 143 -53.54 22.77 31.95
C GLU A 143 -52.96 22.52 33.35
N SER A 144 -52.36 23.60 33.85
CA SER A 144 -52.09 23.96 35.24
C SER A 144 -52.47 22.91 36.30
N THR A 145 -51.49 22.12 36.74
CA THR A 145 -51.24 21.92 38.17
C THR A 145 -49.76 21.64 38.43
N ASN A 146 -49.21 22.51 39.28
CA ASN A 146 -47.99 22.39 40.07
C ASN A 146 -47.60 20.92 40.36
N ASN A 147 -46.44 20.43 39.90
CA ASN A 147 -45.64 19.37 40.55
C ASN A 147 -44.36 19.02 39.75
N THR A 148 -43.22 19.34 40.36
CA THR A 148 -41.91 18.65 40.40
C THR A 148 -41.47 17.75 39.23
N PRO A 149 -40.33 18.04 38.55
CA PRO A 149 -39.79 17.21 37.48
C PRO A 149 -39.33 15.83 37.97
N LYS A 150 -39.99 14.76 37.52
CA LYS A 150 -39.50 13.38 37.65
C LYS A 150 -38.65 13.03 36.42
N GLU A 151 -37.34 13.13 36.59
CA GLU A 151 -36.34 12.54 35.69
C GLU A 151 -36.64 11.05 35.48
N LYS A 152 -36.78 10.62 34.21
CA LYS A 152 -36.77 9.20 33.86
C LYS A 152 -35.31 8.73 33.79
N PRO A 153 -34.88 7.79 34.64
CA PRO A 153 -33.50 7.32 34.64
C PRO A 153 -33.24 6.45 33.40
N SER A 154 -32.29 6.88 32.57
CA SER A 154 -31.57 6.00 31.66
C SER A 154 -30.86 4.93 32.50
N ARG A 155 -31.56 3.83 32.76
CA ARG A 155 -31.05 2.68 33.50
C ARG A 155 -30.14 1.86 32.60
N TYR A 156 -29.02 2.46 32.19
CA TYR A 156 -27.82 1.65 32.01
C TYR A 156 -27.55 1.08 33.39
N LYS A 157 -27.91 -0.18 33.62
CA LYS A 157 -27.58 -0.86 34.88
C LYS A 157 -26.07 -0.84 34.99
N LYS A 158 -25.55 0.11 35.77
CA LYS A 158 -24.18 0.12 36.26
C LYS A 158 -23.91 -1.30 36.76
N PRO A 159 -22.80 -1.95 36.37
CA PRO A 159 -22.50 -3.29 36.84
C PRO A 159 -22.45 -3.27 38.37
N GLU A 160 -23.53 -3.75 38.98
CA GLU A 160 -23.87 -3.57 40.40
C GLU A 160 -23.16 -4.60 41.28
N SER A 161 -22.37 -5.51 40.70
CA SER A 161 -21.55 -6.44 41.46
C SER A 161 -20.06 -6.24 41.14
N ASN A 162 -19.21 -6.21 42.18
CA ASN A 162 -17.74 -6.26 42.03
C ASN A 162 -17.30 -7.38 41.07
N ARG A 163 -18.08 -8.48 41.03
CA ARG A 163 -17.85 -9.63 40.17
C ARG A 163 -17.91 -9.31 38.67
N ASP A 164 -18.73 -8.35 38.25
CA ASP A 164 -18.81 -7.94 36.84
C ASP A 164 -17.65 -7.02 36.45
N GLN A 165 -17.22 -6.14 37.36
CA GLN A 165 -16.03 -5.31 37.15
C GLN A 165 -14.75 -6.16 37.07
N ASP A 166 -14.64 -7.20 37.90
CA ASP A 166 -13.54 -8.15 37.87
C ASP A 166 -13.49 -8.93 36.55
N ARG A 167 -14.66 -9.34 36.04
CA ARG A 167 -14.78 -10.01 34.74
C ARG A 167 -14.33 -9.12 33.59
N VAL A 168 -14.76 -7.86 33.58
CA VAL A 168 -14.35 -6.89 32.56
C VAL A 168 -12.86 -6.61 32.64
N THR A 169 -12.31 -6.40 33.84
CA THR A 169 -10.88 -6.16 34.06
C THR A 169 -10.05 -7.35 33.59
N ARG A 170 -10.45 -8.59 33.93
CA ARG A 170 -9.81 -9.82 33.46
C ARG A 170 -9.91 -9.99 31.94
N ALA A 171 -11.05 -9.65 31.34
CA ALA A 171 -11.20 -9.71 29.89
C ALA A 171 -10.25 -8.71 29.21
N LEU A 172 -10.16 -7.47 29.70
CA LEU A 172 -9.27 -6.45 29.17
C LEU A 172 -7.80 -6.84 29.30
N SER A 173 -7.39 -7.47 30.40
CA SER A 173 -6.02 -7.96 30.56
C SER A 173 -5.69 -9.04 29.53
N ILE A 174 -6.58 -10.02 29.30
CA ILE A 174 -6.40 -11.07 28.29
C ILE A 174 -6.22 -10.46 26.88
N TYR A 175 -7.02 -9.44 26.52
CA TYR A 175 -6.86 -8.76 25.23
C TYR A 175 -5.56 -7.95 25.13
N GLY A 176 -5.15 -7.31 26.23
CA GLY A 176 -3.87 -6.62 26.34
C GLY A 176 -2.70 -7.58 26.08
N ASP A 177 -2.70 -8.72 26.77
CA ASP A 177 -1.66 -9.74 26.67
C ASP A 177 -1.54 -10.30 25.25
N ARG A 178 -2.67 -10.65 24.60
CA ARG A 178 -2.68 -11.14 23.21
C ARG A 178 -2.15 -10.11 22.22
N ARG A 179 -2.42 -8.82 22.43
CA ARG A 179 -1.90 -7.74 21.58
C ARG A 179 -0.39 -7.60 21.76
N ALA A 180 0.09 -7.66 23.00
CA ALA A 180 1.52 -7.61 23.32
C ALA A 180 2.25 -8.82 22.73
N GLU A 181 1.71 -10.02 22.87
CA GLU A 181 2.26 -11.25 22.27
C GLU A 181 2.34 -11.15 20.74
N LYS A 182 1.25 -10.73 20.08
CA LYS A 182 1.23 -10.53 18.62
C LYS A 182 2.27 -9.49 18.18
N GLN A 183 2.51 -8.46 18.98
CA GLN A 183 3.53 -7.46 18.69
C GLN A 183 4.95 -8.04 18.85
N ARG A 184 5.21 -8.81 19.91
CA ARG A 184 6.50 -9.51 20.12
C ARG A 184 6.83 -10.44 18.96
N LEU A 185 5.86 -11.25 18.52
CA LEU A 185 6.03 -12.14 17.36
C LEU A 185 6.32 -11.37 16.06
N LYS A 186 5.66 -10.23 15.84
CA LYS A 186 5.97 -9.36 14.69
C LYS A 186 7.38 -8.80 14.76
N ASP A 187 7.81 -8.34 15.93
CA ASP A 187 9.14 -7.75 16.11
C ASP A 187 10.25 -8.81 16.02
N GLU A 188 10.01 -10.02 16.51
CA GLU A 188 10.89 -11.17 16.34
C GLU A 188 11.04 -11.56 14.86
N LYS A 189 9.92 -11.69 14.14
CA LYS A 189 9.94 -11.94 12.69
C LYS A 189 10.69 -10.85 11.91
N ARG A 190 10.53 -9.58 12.30
CA ARG A 190 11.27 -8.46 11.69
C ARG A 190 12.77 -8.57 11.95
N LYS A 191 13.18 -8.97 13.16
CA LYS A 191 14.60 -9.18 13.49
C LYS A 191 15.18 -10.33 12.69
N GLU A 192 14.49 -11.45 12.59
CA GLU A 192 14.90 -12.60 11.78
C GLU A 192 15.10 -12.20 10.31
N GLN A 193 14.12 -11.51 9.72
CA GLN A 193 14.23 -10.98 8.36
C GLN A 193 15.40 -10.00 8.18
N GLN A 194 15.69 -9.17 9.19
CA GLN A 194 16.84 -8.26 9.15
C GLN A 194 18.17 -9.01 9.19
N GLU A 195 18.29 -10.05 10.02
CA GLU A 195 19.50 -10.88 10.07
C GLU A 195 19.70 -11.67 8.77
N GLU A 196 18.63 -12.24 8.20
CA GLU A 196 18.69 -12.87 6.88
C GLU A 196 19.12 -11.89 5.78
N ALA A 197 18.57 -10.68 5.78
CA ALA A 197 18.96 -9.63 4.85
C ALA A 197 20.44 -9.26 4.99
N LYS A 198 20.94 -9.08 6.22
CA LYS A 198 22.37 -8.83 6.48
C LYS A 198 23.26 -9.97 5.98
N LYS A 199 22.86 -11.22 6.21
CA LYS A 199 23.60 -12.39 5.71
C LYS A 199 23.66 -12.39 4.18
N ARG A 200 22.52 -12.17 3.53
CA ARG A 200 22.43 -12.08 2.06
C ARG A 200 23.32 -10.96 1.52
N ASP A 201 23.31 -9.79 2.15
CA ASP A 201 24.13 -8.65 1.75
C ASP A 201 25.63 -8.94 1.92
N ALA A 202 26.02 -9.58 3.03
CA ALA A 202 27.41 -10.02 3.26
C ALA A 202 27.87 -11.00 2.17
N CYS A 203 27.06 -12.00 1.85
CA CYS A 203 27.32 -12.93 0.75
C CYS A 203 27.41 -12.22 -0.61
N GLY A 204 26.54 -11.24 -0.86
CA GLY A 204 26.59 -10.40 -2.06
C GLY A 204 27.92 -9.65 -2.19
N ARG A 205 28.44 -9.07 -1.10
CA ARG A 205 29.74 -8.37 -1.08
C ARG A 205 30.92 -9.31 -1.33
N LEU A 206 30.89 -10.51 -0.77
CA LEU A 206 31.92 -11.54 -1.02
C LEU A 206 31.92 -11.93 -2.51
N LYS A 207 30.75 -12.27 -3.05
CA LYS A 207 30.59 -12.63 -4.45
C LYS A 207 31.06 -11.52 -5.40
N ASP A 208 30.70 -10.27 -5.11
CA ASP A 208 31.10 -9.13 -5.94
C ASP A 208 32.61 -8.86 -5.86
N SER A 209 33.23 -9.10 -4.70
CA SER A 209 34.69 -9.03 -4.56
C SER A 209 35.41 -10.12 -5.36
N ILE A 210 34.90 -11.35 -5.35
CA ILE A 210 35.41 -12.45 -6.19
C ILE A 210 35.27 -12.10 -7.68
N ARG A 211 34.12 -11.56 -8.10
CA ARG A 211 33.86 -11.14 -9.47
C ARG A 211 34.87 -10.09 -9.92
N ARG A 212 35.01 -9.01 -9.14
CA ARG A 212 35.94 -7.92 -9.42
C ARG A 212 37.37 -8.43 -9.62
N LEU A 213 37.89 -9.26 -8.71
CA LEU A 213 39.25 -9.84 -8.85
C LEU A 213 39.41 -10.76 -10.07
N GLY A 214 38.31 -11.22 -10.68
CA GLY A 214 38.35 -12.00 -11.92
C GLY A 214 38.37 -11.16 -13.20
N GLU A 215 38.12 -9.86 -13.10
CA GLU A 215 38.22 -8.95 -14.24
C GLU A 215 39.69 -8.65 -14.53
N ARG A 216 40.06 -8.51 -15.81
CA ARG A 216 41.42 -8.18 -16.25
C ARG A 216 41.75 -6.70 -15.99
N VAL A 217 41.74 -6.30 -14.73
CA VAL A 217 42.02 -4.95 -14.25
C VAL A 217 43.33 -4.97 -13.47
N VAL A 218 44.15 -3.93 -13.63
CA VAL A 218 45.38 -3.76 -12.86
C VAL A 218 45.04 -3.30 -11.44
N TRP A 219 45.37 -4.12 -10.45
CA TRP A 219 45.10 -3.84 -9.03
C TRP A 219 46.25 -3.05 -8.41
N TYR A 220 45.93 -2.04 -7.58
CA TYR A 220 46.91 -1.28 -6.83
C TYR A 220 46.36 -0.88 -5.46
N ASN A 221 47.26 -0.71 -4.49
CA ASN A 221 46.99 -0.08 -3.20
C ASN A 221 47.66 1.30 -3.15
N LEU A 222 47.22 2.15 -2.22
CA LEU A 222 47.91 3.40 -1.90
C LEU A 222 48.71 3.19 -0.62
N ASP A 223 49.98 3.56 -0.62
CA ASP A 223 50.78 3.60 0.61
C ASP A 223 50.49 4.86 1.44
N ASP A 224 51.13 4.99 2.60
CA ASP A 224 50.95 6.13 3.51
C ASP A 224 51.35 7.48 2.87
N GLN A 225 52.13 7.44 1.79
CA GLN A 225 52.53 8.62 1.01
C GLN A 225 51.59 8.88 -0.18
N GLY A 226 50.58 8.03 -0.39
CA GLY A 226 49.63 8.13 -1.50
C GLY A 226 50.16 7.61 -2.84
N ASN A 227 51.32 6.93 -2.86
CA ASN A 227 51.85 6.33 -4.08
C ASN A 227 51.15 5.00 -4.39
N ARG A 228 51.02 4.70 -5.68
CA ARG A 228 50.39 3.46 -6.15
C ARG A 228 51.38 2.30 -6.06
N GLN A 229 51.03 1.28 -5.28
CA GLN A 229 51.74 0.00 -5.23
C GLN A 229 50.91 -1.05 -5.96
N TYR A 230 51.40 -1.52 -7.10
CA TYR A 230 50.71 -2.52 -7.92
C TYR A 230 50.74 -3.90 -7.24
N VAL A 231 49.60 -4.59 -7.26
CA VAL A 231 49.45 -5.93 -6.68
C VAL A 231 49.79 -6.96 -7.75
N SER A 232 50.64 -7.94 -7.41
CA SER A 232 51.01 -9.02 -8.35
C SER A 232 49.82 -9.94 -8.65
N ASP A 233 49.82 -10.53 -9.85
CA ASP A 233 48.79 -11.47 -10.28
C ASP A 233 48.65 -12.67 -9.34
N ASP A 234 49.76 -13.19 -8.81
CA ASP A 234 49.77 -14.26 -7.81
C ASP A 234 49.02 -13.85 -6.52
N THR A 235 49.24 -12.63 -6.05
CA THR A 235 48.56 -12.11 -4.85
C THR A 235 47.06 -11.93 -5.09
N VAL A 236 46.67 -11.45 -6.28
CA VAL A 236 45.26 -11.34 -6.70
C VAL A 236 44.61 -12.72 -6.74
N SER A 237 45.28 -13.71 -7.32
CA SER A 237 44.81 -15.09 -7.44
C SER A 237 44.61 -15.75 -6.06
N GLN A 238 45.62 -15.67 -5.17
CA GLN A 238 45.52 -16.20 -3.80
C GLN A 238 44.39 -15.53 -3.00
N THR A 239 44.23 -14.21 -3.15
CA THR A 239 43.17 -13.45 -2.49
C THR A 239 41.79 -13.91 -2.97
N ARG A 240 41.62 -14.08 -4.29
CA ARG A 240 40.39 -14.58 -4.88
C ARG A 240 40.05 -15.99 -4.38
N GLU A 241 41.03 -16.88 -4.32
CA GLU A 241 40.84 -18.25 -3.83
C GLU A 241 40.43 -18.26 -2.34
N ARG A 242 41.08 -17.44 -1.50
CA ARG A 242 40.71 -17.25 -0.09
C ARG A 242 39.26 -16.78 0.06
N LEU A 243 38.86 -15.75 -0.69
CA LEU A 243 37.48 -15.24 -0.66
C LEU A 243 36.48 -16.28 -1.16
N THR A 244 36.85 -17.08 -2.15
CA THR A 244 36.01 -18.18 -2.67
C THR A 244 35.78 -19.25 -1.61
N ARG A 245 36.83 -19.67 -0.90
CA ARG A 245 36.71 -20.59 0.25
C ARG A 245 35.83 -20.00 1.36
N GLN A 246 35.99 -18.71 1.66
CA GLN A 246 35.15 -18.03 2.66
C GLN A 246 33.68 -18.00 2.23
N TYR A 247 33.41 -17.65 0.97
CA TYR A 247 32.06 -17.65 0.41
C TYR A 247 31.42 -19.05 0.48
N GLN A 248 32.15 -20.10 0.09
CA GLN A 248 31.64 -21.48 0.20
C GLN A 248 31.33 -21.88 1.64
N LYS A 249 32.13 -21.42 2.61
CA LYS A 249 31.92 -21.71 4.03
C LYS A 249 30.72 -20.98 4.64
N GLU A 250 30.52 -19.71 4.28
CA GLU A 250 29.51 -18.84 4.93
C GLU A 250 28.18 -18.76 4.16
N CYS A 251 28.21 -18.99 2.85
CA CYS A 251 27.11 -18.72 1.92
C CYS A 251 26.73 -19.91 1.02
N GLY A 252 27.53 -20.98 1.03
CA GLY A 252 27.33 -22.19 0.22
C GLY A 252 26.45 -23.25 0.87
#